data_AF-A0A833G2L0-F1
#
_entry.id   AF-A0A833G2L0-F1
#
_cell.length_a   1.000
_cell.length_b   1.000
_cell.length_c   1.000
_cell.angle_alpha   90.00
_cell.angle_beta   90.00
_cell.angle_gamma   90.00
#
_symmetry.space_group_name_H-M   'P 1'
#
loop_
_entity.id
_entity.type
_entity.pdbx_description
1 polymer ?
#
loop_
_entity_poly.entity_id
_entity_poly.type
_entity_poly.pdbx_seq_one_letter_code
_entity_poly.pdbx_strand_id
1 'polypeptide(L)'
;MLARRAGTRVGGRCALREGSMARSVALRAGVIAGLLVAVAPAAADPSGTLLLMSDIHFDPFDPPALASALAESDVGAWPDRFSTVTGQAMSPYGEDTNYALLESSLAAVAGTAAHVDLVVVNGDFLAHRFEDKAAKALGAAAPPATVGGLTVKTTQFVADR
;
A
#
# COMPACT_ATOMS: atom_id res chain seq x y z
N MET A 1 -78.22 -30.73 -83.47
CA MET A 1 -78.72 -31.46 -82.29
C MET A 1 -78.63 -30.49 -81.11
N LEU A 2 -79.77 -30.18 -80.48
CA LEU A 2 -80.03 -29.42 -79.23
C LEU A 2 -79.14 -28.18 -78.91
N ALA A 3 -79.60 -26.93 -79.05
CA ALA A 3 -80.63 -26.21 -78.28
C ALA A 3 -80.14 -25.57 -76.96
N ARG A 4 -80.29 -24.22 -76.91
CA ARG A 4 -80.54 -23.32 -75.76
C ARG A 4 -79.39 -23.11 -74.77
N ARG A 5 -79.20 -21.97 -74.09
CA ARG A 5 -79.88 -20.65 -73.94
C ARG A 5 -78.81 -19.74 -73.29
N ALA A 6 -78.57 -18.53 -73.78
CA ALA A 6 -79.10 -17.25 -73.28
C ALA A 6 -78.48 -16.68 -71.98
N GLY A 7 -78.11 -15.39 -72.06
CA GLY A 7 -77.90 -14.46 -70.94
C GLY A 7 -76.43 -14.12 -70.68
N THR A 8 -75.99 -12.88 -70.42
CA THR A 8 -76.61 -11.55 -70.44
C THR A 8 -75.46 -10.53 -70.22
N ARG A 9 -75.54 -9.38 -70.93
CA ARG A 9 -75.00 -8.02 -70.66
C ARG A 9 -73.81 -7.82 -69.72
N VAL A 10 -72.86 -6.97 -70.13
CA VAL A 10 -72.44 -5.67 -69.53
C VAL A 10 -71.56 -5.01 -70.63
N GLY A 11 -71.80 -3.81 -71.17
CA GLY A 11 -72.09 -2.52 -70.53
C GLY A 11 -70.80 -1.71 -70.45
N GLY A 12 -70.48 -0.96 -71.51
CA GLY A 12 -69.19 -0.29 -71.68
C GLY A 12 -69.13 1.18 -71.20
N ARG A 13 -67.88 1.69 -71.28
CA ARG A 13 -67.40 3.10 -71.24
C ARG A 13 -67.34 3.70 -69.84
N CYS A 14 -66.17 3.95 -69.23
CA CYS A 14 -65.05 4.85 -69.57
C CYS A 14 -65.41 6.35 -69.39
N ALA A 15 -65.03 6.93 -68.24
CA ALA A 15 -64.51 8.31 -68.10
C ALA A 15 -64.00 8.58 -66.66
N LEU A 16 -62.70 8.88 -66.57
CA LEU A 16 -62.02 9.96 -65.80
C LEU A 16 -62.53 10.21 -64.36
N ARG A 17 -61.85 9.79 -63.28
CA ARG A 17 -60.52 10.15 -62.73
C ARG A 17 -60.36 11.64 -62.37
N GLU A 18 -60.95 12.03 -61.25
CA GLU A 18 -60.58 13.23 -60.47
C GLU A 18 -60.19 12.81 -59.06
N GLY A 19 -58.98 13.18 -58.65
CA GLY A 19 -58.41 12.88 -57.34
C GLY A 19 -57.22 13.79 -57.10
N SER A 20 -57.52 15.02 -56.67
CA SER A 20 -56.54 16.03 -56.28
C SER A 20 -55.82 15.56 -55.02
N MET A 21 -54.58 15.11 -55.20
CA MET A 21 -53.71 14.61 -54.15
C MET A 21 -53.01 15.80 -53.48
N ALA A 22 -53.31 15.99 -52.20
CA ALA A 22 -52.73 17.02 -51.34
C ALA A 22 -51.20 16.99 -51.37
N ARG A 23 -50.59 18.15 -51.57
CA ARG A 23 -49.14 18.37 -51.66
C ARG A 23 -48.46 17.99 -50.34
N SER A 24 -47.59 16.99 -50.39
CA SER A 24 -46.73 16.55 -49.29
C SER A 24 -45.63 17.58 -49.01
N VAL A 25 -45.73 18.29 -47.90
CA VAL A 25 -44.58 18.97 -47.29
C VAL A 25 -43.86 17.91 -46.44
N ALA A 26 -42.85 17.26 -47.03
CA ALA A 26 -41.97 16.37 -46.29
C ALA A 26 -41.01 17.22 -45.45
N LEU A 27 -41.40 17.52 -44.21
CA LEU A 27 -40.49 18.06 -43.21
C LEU A 27 -39.54 16.91 -42.81
N ARG A 28 -38.32 16.92 -43.36
CA ARG A 28 -37.26 15.99 -42.95
C ARG A 28 -36.81 16.36 -41.54
N ALA A 29 -37.43 15.76 -40.52
CA ALA A 29 -36.88 15.72 -39.18
C ALA A 29 -35.65 14.80 -39.19
N GLY A 30 -34.46 15.40 -39.33
CA GLY A 30 -33.21 14.70 -39.12
C GLY A 30 -33.08 14.34 -37.64
N VAL A 31 -33.31 13.07 -37.29
CA VAL A 31 -33.01 12.55 -35.96
C VAL A 31 -31.49 12.38 -35.87
N ILE A 32 -30.81 13.38 -35.29
CA ILE A 32 -29.44 13.18 -34.80
C ILE A 32 -29.58 12.40 -33.48
N ALA A 33 -29.55 11.08 -33.56
CA ALA A 33 -29.37 10.23 -32.40
C ALA A 33 -27.91 10.39 -31.93
N GLY A 34 -27.67 11.33 -31.03
CA GLY A 34 -26.39 11.44 -30.34
C GLY A 34 -26.19 10.20 -29.47
N LEU A 35 -25.20 9.37 -29.83
CA LEU A 35 -24.72 8.29 -28.97
C LEU A 35 -23.96 8.92 -27.80
N LEU A 36 -24.68 9.19 -26.70
CA LEU A 36 -24.07 9.46 -25.40
C LEU A 36 -23.45 8.16 -24.92
N VAL A 37 -22.16 7.95 -25.20
CA VAL A 37 -21.36 6.95 -24.51
C VAL A 37 -21.18 7.45 -23.09
N ALA A 38 -21.98 6.92 -22.16
CA ALA A 38 -21.70 7.08 -20.74
C ALA A 38 -20.38 6.35 -20.45
N VAL A 39 -19.28 7.11 -20.35
CA VAL A 39 -18.04 6.59 -19.78
C VAL A 39 -18.31 6.40 -18.30
N ALA A 40 -18.60 5.16 -17.90
CA ALA A 40 -18.65 4.82 -16.48
C ALA A 40 -17.29 5.21 -15.86
N PRO A 41 -17.27 5.81 -14.65
CA PRO A 41 -16.00 6.03 -13.97
C PRO A 41 -15.32 4.66 -13.83
N ALA A 42 -14.11 4.55 -14.36
CA ALA A 42 -13.28 3.39 -14.07
C ALA A 42 -13.15 3.31 -12.54
N ALA A 43 -13.46 2.14 -11.98
CA ALA A 43 -13.15 1.90 -10.58
C ALA A 43 -11.66 2.18 -10.39
N ALA A 44 -11.31 3.05 -9.44
CA ALA A 44 -9.91 3.22 -9.08
C ALA A 44 -9.38 1.86 -8.62
N ASP A 45 -8.21 1.46 -9.13
CA ASP A 45 -7.52 0.31 -8.58
C ASP A 45 -7.31 0.54 -7.07
N PRO A 46 -7.46 -0.50 -6.23
CA PRO A 46 -7.25 -0.36 -4.80
C PRO A 46 -5.83 0.17 -4.55
N SER A 47 -5.75 1.26 -3.78
CA SER A 47 -4.46 1.79 -3.34
C SER A 47 -3.81 0.84 -2.34
N GLY A 48 -2.54 0.51 -2.53
CA GLY A 48 -1.77 -0.25 -1.55
C GLY A 48 -1.39 0.58 -0.32
N THR A 49 -1.06 -0.09 0.77
CA THR A 49 -0.59 0.51 2.03
C THR A 49 0.91 0.28 2.21
N LEU A 50 1.62 1.34 2.59
CA LEU A 50 3.05 1.32 2.86
C LEU A 50 3.31 1.55 4.35
N LEU A 51 4.18 0.74 4.94
CA LEU A 51 4.84 1.04 6.21
C LEU A 51 6.23 1.62 5.92
N LEU A 52 6.51 2.80 6.46
CA LEU A 52 7.84 3.43 6.40
C LEU A 52 8.42 3.52 7.82
N MET A 53 9.63 3.00 8.01
CA MET A 53 10.35 3.06 9.29
C MET A 53 11.77 3.58 9.06
N SER A 54 12.22 4.50 9.92
CA SER A 54 13.47 5.24 9.81
C SER A 54 14.00 5.60 11.21
N ASP A 55 15.25 6.06 11.28
CA ASP A 55 15.79 6.81 12.42
C ASP A 55 15.57 6.07 13.75
N ILE A 56 15.80 4.76 13.73
CA ILE A 56 15.57 3.90 14.90
C ILE A 56 16.52 4.31 16.03
N HIS A 57 17.77 4.68 15.71
CA HIS A 57 18.79 5.10 16.66
C HIS A 57 18.83 4.22 17.91
N PHE A 58 19.04 2.92 17.73
CA PHE A 58 19.06 1.97 18.83
C PHE A 58 20.32 2.12 19.67
N ASP A 59 20.14 2.35 20.98
CA ASP A 59 21.18 2.38 22.00
C ASP A 59 21.20 1.05 22.79
N PRO A 60 22.08 0.10 22.42
CA PRO A 60 22.22 -1.15 23.15
C PRO A 60 22.93 -0.98 24.50
N PHE A 61 23.43 0.22 24.81
CA PHE A 61 24.20 0.53 26.01
C PHE A 61 23.35 1.21 27.08
N ASP A 62 22.02 1.25 26.92
CA ASP A 62 21.11 1.56 28.00
C ASP A 62 20.43 0.27 28.52
N PRO A 63 20.79 -0.25 29.71
CA PRO A 63 21.79 0.26 30.65
C PRO A 63 23.24 -0.15 30.28
N PRO A 64 24.25 0.65 30.70
CA PRO A 64 25.65 0.46 30.25
C PRO A 64 26.28 -0.85 30.72
N ALA A 65 25.73 -1.47 31.76
CA ALA A 65 26.18 -2.75 32.29
C ALA A 65 26.05 -3.91 31.27
N LEU A 66 25.22 -3.76 30.22
CA LEU A 66 25.07 -4.79 29.19
C LEU A 66 26.22 -4.81 28.18
N ALA A 67 26.96 -3.71 28.00
CA ALA A 67 27.87 -3.53 26.88
C ALA A 67 28.89 -4.68 26.72
N SER A 68 29.52 -5.11 27.80
CA SER A 68 30.48 -6.23 27.76
C SER A 68 29.81 -7.55 27.40
N ALA A 69 28.64 -7.82 27.97
CA ALA A 69 27.88 -9.04 27.67
C ALA A 69 27.41 -9.10 26.21
N LEU A 70 27.02 -7.95 25.64
CA LEU A 70 26.64 -7.83 24.23
C LEU A 70 27.85 -7.96 23.29
N ALA A 71 28.99 -7.40 23.66
CA ALA A 71 30.24 -7.52 22.89
C ALA A 71 30.71 -8.97 22.80
N GLU A 72 30.60 -9.73 23.89
CA GLU A 72 31.05 -11.12 24.03
C GLU A 72 30.05 -12.16 23.50
N SER A 73 28.80 -11.78 23.23
CA SER A 73 27.76 -12.71 22.77
C SER A 73 27.44 -12.56 21.29
N ASP A 74 26.99 -13.65 20.67
CA ASP A 74 26.40 -13.59 19.33
C ASP A 74 25.11 -12.77 19.34
N VAL A 75 24.81 -12.11 18.22
CA VAL A 75 23.65 -11.21 18.11
C VAL A 75 22.32 -11.91 18.42
N GLY A 76 22.19 -13.19 18.07
CA GLY A 76 20.99 -13.98 18.37
C GLY A 76 20.75 -14.22 19.87
N ALA A 77 21.76 -14.04 20.73
CA ALA A 77 21.63 -14.16 22.17
C ALA A 77 21.25 -12.83 22.85
N TRP A 78 21.25 -11.71 22.11
CA TRP A 78 20.95 -10.38 22.67
C TRP A 78 19.55 -10.26 23.29
N PRO A 79 18.46 -10.84 22.74
CA PRO A 79 17.15 -10.78 23.38
C PRO A 79 17.17 -11.32 24.81
N ASP A 80 17.86 -12.46 25.03
CA ASP A 80 18.03 -13.03 26.37
C ASP A 80 18.84 -12.12 27.28
N ARG A 81 19.87 -11.43 26.77
CA ARG A 81 20.64 -10.45 27.56
C ARG A 81 19.78 -9.28 27.99
N PHE A 82 19.00 -8.71 27.08
CA PHE A 82 18.10 -7.61 27.41
C PHE A 82 16.98 -8.05 28.36
N SER A 83 16.51 -9.30 28.27
CA SER A 83 15.49 -9.83 29.19
C SER A 83 15.93 -9.84 30.67
N THR A 84 17.25 -9.79 30.94
CA THR A 84 17.77 -9.67 32.30
C THR A 84 17.55 -8.30 32.92
N VAL A 85 17.27 -7.27 32.11
CA VAL A 85 16.97 -5.92 32.58
C VAL A 85 15.47 -5.82 32.91
N THR A 86 15.14 -6.03 34.18
CA THR A 86 13.75 -5.98 34.64
C THR A 86 13.29 -4.54 34.84
N GLY A 87 12.14 -4.17 34.28
CA GLY A 87 11.49 -2.89 34.55
C GLY A 87 12.17 -1.67 33.91
N GLN A 88 12.91 -1.85 32.81
CA GLN A 88 13.46 -0.74 32.04
C GLN A 88 12.33 0.19 31.57
N ALA A 89 12.42 1.46 31.92
CA ALA A 89 11.53 2.48 31.37
C ALA A 89 11.90 2.74 29.91
N MET A 90 10.92 3.01 29.06
CA MET A 90 11.17 3.47 27.69
C MET A 90 11.96 4.78 27.70
N SER A 91 12.88 4.95 26.76
CA SER A 91 13.65 6.18 26.60
C SER A 91 12.74 7.41 26.57
N PRO A 92 13.05 8.48 27.34
CA PRO A 92 12.31 9.73 27.28
C PRO A 92 12.70 10.53 26.02
N TYR A 93 11.94 11.59 25.76
CA TYR A 93 12.26 12.53 24.69
C TYR A 93 13.69 13.10 24.83
N GLY A 94 14.42 13.13 23.71
CA GLY A 94 15.80 13.62 23.65
C GLY A 94 16.86 12.54 23.85
N GLU A 95 16.45 11.32 24.19
CA GLU A 95 17.33 10.15 24.27
C GLU A 95 17.12 9.22 23.05
N ASP A 96 18.16 8.47 22.72
CA ASP A 96 18.10 7.40 21.71
C ASP A 96 17.21 6.25 22.16
N THR A 97 16.78 5.41 21.21
CA THR A 97 15.88 4.28 21.47
C THR A 97 16.57 3.21 22.30
N ASN A 98 16.14 3.00 23.54
CA ASN A 98 16.56 1.85 24.34
C ASN A 98 15.73 0.60 24.01
N TYR A 99 16.11 -0.53 24.60
CA TYR A 99 15.47 -1.81 24.27
C TYR A 99 13.97 -1.84 24.55
N ALA A 100 13.54 -1.27 25.68
CA ALA A 100 12.12 -1.19 26.03
C ALA A 100 11.30 -0.40 25.00
N LEU A 101 11.83 0.71 24.47
CA LEU A 101 11.15 1.50 23.44
C LEU A 101 11.17 0.79 22.08
N LEU A 102 12.27 0.12 21.72
CA LEU A 102 12.37 -0.66 20.48
C LEU A 102 11.30 -1.77 20.45
N GLU A 103 11.23 -2.60 21.49
CA GLU A 103 10.24 -3.68 21.60
C GLU A 103 8.81 -3.16 21.53
N SER A 104 8.52 -2.06 22.26
CA SER A 104 7.18 -1.47 22.23
C SER A 104 6.81 -0.94 20.84
N SER A 105 7.75 -0.34 20.12
CA SER A 105 7.52 0.20 18.79
C SER A 105 7.26 -0.91 17.78
N LEU A 106 8.08 -1.98 17.82
CA LEU A 106 7.90 -3.16 16.96
C LEU A 106 6.60 -3.89 17.26
N ALA A 107 6.21 -4.04 18.53
CA ALA A 107 4.94 -4.63 18.90
C ALA A 107 3.73 -3.82 18.38
N ALA A 108 3.81 -2.49 18.45
CA ALA A 108 2.77 -1.61 17.92
C ALA A 108 2.66 -1.72 16.39
N VAL A 109 3.80 -1.82 15.70
CA VAL A 109 3.87 -1.99 14.25
C VAL A 109 3.41 -3.38 13.82
N ALA A 110 3.75 -4.44 14.55
CA ALA A 110 3.36 -5.81 14.22
C ALA A 110 1.83 -5.97 14.10
N GLY A 111 1.06 -5.23 14.91
CA GLY A 111 -0.40 -5.22 14.83
C GLY A 111 -0.96 -4.60 13.55
N THR A 112 -0.22 -3.70 12.90
CA THR A 112 -0.64 -3.03 11.65
C THR A 112 0.04 -3.62 10.42
N ALA A 113 1.23 -4.21 10.58
CA ALA A 113 2.03 -4.79 9.51
C ALA A 113 1.35 -5.97 8.78
N ALA A 114 0.40 -6.66 9.43
CA ALA A 114 -0.38 -7.72 8.79
C ALA A 114 -1.24 -7.23 7.60
N HIS A 115 -1.39 -5.92 7.43
CA HIS A 115 -2.26 -5.30 6.43
C HIS A 115 -1.51 -4.38 5.46
N VAL A 116 -0.17 -4.33 5.50
CA VAL A 116 0.62 -3.49 4.59
C VAL A 116 1.15 -4.31 3.42
N ASP A 117 1.20 -3.71 2.24
CA ASP A 117 1.67 -4.35 1.01
C ASP A 117 3.19 -4.27 0.85
N LEU A 118 3.81 -3.28 1.49
CA LEU A 118 5.24 -3.03 1.44
C LEU A 118 5.72 -2.39 2.74
N VAL A 119 6.89 -2.85 3.21
CA VAL A 119 7.65 -2.21 4.29
C VAL A 119 8.92 -1.61 3.69
N VAL A 120 9.17 -0.34 3.97
CA VAL A 120 10.40 0.36 3.61
C VAL A 120 11.12 0.75 4.89
N VAL A 121 12.37 0.32 5.01
CA VAL A 121 13.26 0.69 6.11
C VAL A 121 14.45 1.43 5.53
N ASN A 122 14.60 2.72 5.83
CA ASN A 122 15.61 3.59 5.22
C ASN A 122 16.86 3.82 6.08
N GLY A 123 17.02 3.08 7.18
CA GLY A 123 18.25 3.01 7.94
C GLY A 123 18.30 3.94 9.15
N ASP A 124 19.51 4.42 9.44
CA ASP A 124 19.88 5.16 10.65
C ASP A 124 19.59 4.40 11.96
N PHE A 125 20.23 3.22 12.07
CA PHE A 125 19.98 2.26 13.15
C PHE A 125 20.79 2.52 14.41
N LEU A 126 21.89 3.25 14.32
CA LEU A 126 22.82 3.39 15.43
C LEU A 126 22.46 4.60 16.28
N ALA A 127 22.59 4.46 17.59
CA ALA A 127 22.52 5.58 18.52
C ALA A 127 23.48 6.71 18.14
N HIS A 128 23.11 7.94 18.50
CA HIS A 128 23.98 9.10 18.35
C HIS A 128 25.27 8.90 19.15
N ARG A 129 26.41 9.22 18.52
CA ARG A 129 27.75 9.08 19.11
C ARG A 129 28.03 7.66 19.60
N PHE A 130 27.65 6.67 18.79
CA PHE A 130 27.74 5.25 19.12
C PHE A 130 29.11 4.84 19.68
N GLU A 131 30.20 5.28 19.07
CA GLU A 131 31.56 4.94 19.49
C GLU A 131 31.88 5.51 20.87
N ASP A 132 31.45 6.75 21.17
CA ASP A 132 31.64 7.36 22.48
C ASP A 132 30.81 6.64 23.55
N LYS A 133 29.56 6.28 23.22
CA LYS A 133 28.69 5.51 24.12
C LYS A 133 29.26 4.12 24.39
N ALA A 134 29.73 3.42 23.36
CA ALA A 134 30.37 2.12 23.47
C ALA A 134 31.65 2.19 24.31
N ALA A 135 32.53 3.16 24.05
CA ALA A 135 33.75 3.35 24.81
C ALA A 135 33.47 3.71 26.28
N LYS A 136 32.42 4.52 26.54
CA LYS A 136 31.99 4.84 27.90
C LYS A 136 31.45 3.60 28.62
N ALA A 137 30.64 2.78 27.95
CA ALA A 137 30.00 1.62 28.53
C ALA A 137 30.97 0.43 28.74
N LEU A 138 31.92 0.22 27.83
CA LEU A 138 32.98 -0.79 27.94
C LEU A 138 34.16 -0.33 28.80
N GLY A 139 34.29 0.98 29.03
CA GLY A 139 35.45 1.62 29.65
C GLY A 139 36.49 2.08 28.62
N ALA A 140 37.25 3.13 28.97
CA ALA A 140 38.15 3.87 28.07
C ALA A 140 39.30 3.06 27.42
N ALA A 141 39.48 1.80 27.81
CA ALA A 141 40.50 0.90 27.26
C ALA A 141 39.95 -0.10 26.21
N ALA A 142 38.67 0.01 25.84
CA ALA A 142 38.05 -0.89 24.88
C ALA A 142 38.78 -0.88 23.52
N PRO A 143 39.17 -2.05 22.97
CA PRO A 143 39.81 -2.11 21.66
C PRO A 143 38.89 -1.56 20.56
N PRO A 144 39.40 -0.81 19.56
CA PRO A 144 38.60 -0.32 18.44
C PRO A 144 37.85 -1.42 17.69
N ALA A 145 38.45 -2.62 17.61
CA ALA A 145 37.81 -3.80 17.00
C ALA A 145 36.56 -4.26 17.77
N THR A 146 36.54 -4.13 19.10
CA THR A 146 35.37 -4.45 19.91
C THR A 146 34.23 -3.47 19.64
N VAL A 147 34.55 -2.17 19.54
CA VAL A 147 33.57 -1.13 19.19
C VAL A 147 33.02 -1.37 17.79
N GLY A 148 33.87 -1.61 16.80
CA GLY A 148 33.43 -1.94 15.44
C GLY A 148 32.60 -3.23 15.35
N GLY A 149 32.92 -4.23 16.18
CA GLY A 149 32.12 -5.45 16.32
C GLY A 149 30.72 -5.16 16.87
N LEU A 150 30.60 -4.30 17.88
CA LEU A 150 29.31 -3.84 18.39
C LEU A 150 28.52 -3.04 17.35
N THR A 151 29.17 -2.18 16.57
CA THR A 151 28.52 -1.45 15.46
C THR A 151 27.82 -2.41 14.49
N VAL A 152 28.52 -3.46 14.06
CA VAL A 152 27.98 -4.48 13.16
C VAL A 152 26.84 -5.24 13.83
N LYS A 153 27.05 -5.72 15.06
CA LYS A 153 26.04 -6.50 15.79
C LYS A 153 24.77 -5.69 16.06
N THR A 154 24.88 -4.40 16.41
CA THR A 154 23.71 -3.52 16.60
C THR A 154 22.93 -3.35 15.31
N THR A 155 23.62 -3.12 14.20
CA THR A 155 22.99 -3.00 12.87
C THR A 155 22.24 -4.28 12.50
N GLN A 156 22.87 -5.44 12.70
CA GLN A 156 22.25 -6.75 12.45
C GLN A 156 21.05 -6.98 13.37
N PHE A 157 21.21 -6.69 14.66
CA PHE A 157 20.16 -6.88 15.64
C PHE A 157 18.88 -6.12 15.29
N VAL A 158 19.01 -4.86 14.87
CA VAL A 158 17.89 -4.02 14.46
C VAL A 158 17.29 -4.49 13.13
N ALA A 159 18.13 -4.87 12.16
CA ALA A 159 17.69 -5.30 10.84
C ALA A 159 16.96 -6.67 10.85
N ASP A 160 17.30 -7.55 11.79
CA ASP A 160 16.73 -8.89 11.91
C ASP A 160 15.43 -8.94 12.75
N ARG A 161 14.90 -7.78 13.20
CA ARG A 161 13.67 -7.70 13.98
C ARG A 161 12.39 -7.65 13.16
#